data_AF-A0A2K2FW18-F1
#
_entry.id   AF-A0A2K2FW18-F1
#
_cell.length_a   1.000
_cell.length_b   1.000
_cell.length_c   1.000
_cell.angle_alpha   90.00
_cell.angle_beta   90.00
_cell.angle_gamma   90.00
#
_symmetry.space_group_name_H-M   'P 1'
#
loop_
_entity.id
_entity.type
_entity.pdbx_description
1 polymer ?
#
loop_
_entity_poly.entity_id
_entity_poly.type
_entity_poly.pdbx_seq_one_letter_code
_entity_poly.pdbx_strand_id
1 'polypeptide(L)'
;MYRSTMLAVSAIVTMAPAAALAETPRELLTTAAFQTANKPRALELVKQAIAASEKILAARPGDREATLQRAIAIGYRGKLTRSRSDVRASLDVFQKLAAANPRDPEAQMVIAGWHLGAVDELGGFLARTALGARVSAGEAALTRAVTLGGDRAFYPGLAALLQIRNDPGDITQARRWAEEAAGGQATTPLDALMKRAALTVLPSLRANNGKAAAELARKLVPFGKIAD
;
A
#
# COMPACT_ATOMS: atom_id res chain seq x y z
N MET A 1 -76.32 -16.69 -7.95
CA MET A 1 -75.20 -17.60 -8.30
C MET A 1 -74.47 -17.03 -9.51
N TYR A 2 -73.32 -16.40 -9.32
CA TYR A 2 -72.37 -16.07 -10.40
C TYR A 2 -70.97 -16.39 -9.88
N ARG A 3 -70.29 -17.34 -10.52
CA ARG A 3 -68.97 -17.85 -10.13
C ARG A 3 -67.88 -16.84 -10.56
N SER A 4 -67.08 -16.41 -9.59
CA SER A 4 -65.87 -15.62 -9.80
C SER A 4 -64.72 -16.54 -10.21
N THR A 5 -64.12 -16.30 -11.38
CA THR A 5 -62.86 -16.93 -11.80
C THR A 5 -61.72 -15.96 -11.50
N MET A 6 -60.94 -16.25 -10.46
CA MET A 6 -59.66 -15.58 -10.19
C MET A 6 -58.60 -16.10 -11.17
N LEU A 7 -58.00 -15.20 -11.93
CA LEU A 7 -56.73 -15.43 -12.65
C LEU A 7 -55.59 -14.95 -11.75
N ALA A 8 -54.80 -15.90 -11.23
CA ALA A 8 -53.57 -15.61 -10.52
C ALA A 8 -52.43 -15.44 -11.53
N VAL A 9 -51.89 -14.22 -11.64
CA VAL A 9 -50.68 -13.93 -12.41
C VAL A 9 -49.48 -14.09 -11.48
N SER A 10 -48.73 -15.18 -11.64
CA SER A 10 -47.43 -15.37 -10.97
C SER A 10 -46.38 -14.50 -11.65
N ALA A 11 -45.91 -13.47 -10.94
CA ALA A 11 -44.74 -12.69 -11.34
C ALA A 11 -43.46 -13.50 -11.01
N ILE A 12 -42.75 -13.94 -12.05
CA ILE A 12 -41.42 -14.51 -11.94
C ILE A 12 -40.44 -13.35 -11.74
N VAL A 13 -39.94 -13.17 -10.51
CA VAL A 13 -38.83 -12.27 -10.23
C VAL A 13 -37.55 -12.95 -10.67
N THR A 14 -37.01 -12.56 -11.82
CA THR A 14 -35.66 -12.92 -12.23
C THR A 14 -34.66 -12.13 -11.39
N MET A 15 -34.06 -12.76 -10.37
CA MET A 15 -32.89 -12.19 -9.71
C MET A 15 -31.75 -12.11 -10.72
N ALA A 16 -31.37 -10.90 -11.12
CA ALA A 16 -30.16 -10.69 -11.89
C ALA A 16 -28.94 -11.14 -11.05
N PRO A 17 -28.01 -11.92 -11.62
CA PRO A 17 -26.80 -12.30 -10.91
C PRO A 17 -26.01 -11.02 -10.59
N ALA A 18 -25.65 -10.84 -9.31
CA ALA A 18 -24.74 -9.79 -8.91
C ALA A 18 -23.44 -9.94 -9.71
N ALA A 19 -23.14 -8.96 -10.57
CA ALA A 19 -21.89 -8.93 -11.30
C ALA A 19 -20.75 -9.02 -10.29
N ALA A 20 -19.95 -10.08 -10.35
CA ALA A 20 -18.75 -10.18 -9.55
C ALA A 20 -17.87 -8.98 -9.90
N LEU A 21 -17.67 -8.06 -8.97
CA LEU A 21 -16.77 -6.92 -9.17
C LEU A 21 -15.38 -7.50 -9.43
N ALA A 22 -14.84 -7.25 -10.61
CA ALA A 22 -13.49 -7.69 -10.95
C ALA A 22 -12.50 -7.06 -9.96
N GLU A 23 -11.65 -7.91 -9.36
CA GLU A 23 -10.65 -7.46 -8.40
C GLU A 23 -9.74 -6.39 -9.03
N THR A 24 -9.64 -5.24 -8.37
CA THR A 24 -8.87 -4.09 -8.87
C THR A 24 -7.37 -4.35 -8.70
N PRO A 25 -6.49 -3.69 -9.49
CA PRO A 25 -5.04 -3.80 -9.29
C PRO A 25 -4.60 -3.48 -7.85
N ARG A 26 -5.27 -2.53 -7.19
CA ARG A 26 -4.99 -2.15 -5.80
C ARG A 26 -5.35 -3.24 -4.81
N GLU A 27 -6.46 -3.94 -5.00
CA GLU A 27 -6.88 -5.06 -4.15
C GLU A 27 -5.89 -6.23 -4.29
N LEU A 28 -5.53 -6.59 -5.51
CA LEU A 28 -4.51 -7.60 -5.80
C LEU A 28 -3.18 -7.28 -5.09
N LEU A 29 -2.72 -6.02 -5.18
CA LEU A 29 -1.49 -5.58 -4.54
C LEU A 29 -1.59 -5.52 -3.01
N THR A 30 -2.75 -5.15 -2.47
CA THR A 30 -2.99 -5.15 -1.01
C THR A 30 -2.91 -6.58 -0.47
N THR A 31 -3.54 -7.54 -1.16
CA THR A 31 -3.50 -8.96 -0.81
C THR A 31 -2.08 -9.52 -0.95
N ALA A 32 -1.38 -9.20 -2.04
CA ALA A 32 -0.01 -9.62 -2.26
C ALA A 32 0.94 -9.12 -1.15
N ALA A 33 0.86 -7.84 -0.81
CA ALA A 33 1.79 -7.18 0.09
C ALA A 33 1.53 -7.49 1.57
N PHE A 34 0.27 -7.55 2.00
CA PHE A 34 -0.04 -7.55 3.45
C PHE A 34 -0.70 -8.81 3.96
N GLN A 35 -1.22 -9.66 3.06
CA GLN A 35 -2.03 -10.82 3.44
C GLN A 35 -1.36 -12.14 3.05
N THR A 36 -0.39 -12.11 2.13
CA THR A 36 0.28 -13.30 1.65
C THR A 36 1.56 -13.59 2.45
N ALA A 37 1.76 -14.85 2.84
CA ALA A 37 2.98 -15.32 3.51
C ALA A 37 3.91 -16.14 2.58
N ASN A 38 3.50 -16.37 1.33
CA ASN A 38 4.19 -17.21 0.35
C ASN A 38 4.65 -16.37 -0.86
N LYS A 39 5.95 -16.33 -1.12
CA LYS A 39 6.57 -15.56 -2.21
C LYS A 39 6.02 -15.90 -3.60
N PRO A 40 5.98 -17.16 -4.06
CA PRO A 40 5.28 -17.55 -5.29
C PRO A 40 3.86 -16.98 -5.43
N ARG A 41 3.04 -17.05 -4.37
CA ARG A 41 1.68 -16.52 -4.41
C ARG A 41 1.66 -14.99 -4.53
N ALA A 42 2.54 -14.31 -3.80
CA ALA A 42 2.67 -12.85 -3.90
C ALA A 42 3.10 -12.41 -5.31
N LEU A 43 4.06 -13.11 -5.92
CA LEU A 43 4.49 -12.87 -7.29
C LEU A 43 3.35 -13.06 -8.30
N GLU A 44 2.52 -14.08 -8.12
CA GLU A 44 1.38 -14.32 -8.99
C GLU A 44 0.36 -13.17 -8.93
N LEU A 45 -0.01 -12.73 -7.72
CA LEU A 45 -0.91 -11.58 -7.53
C LEU A 45 -0.32 -10.30 -8.11
N VAL A 46 0.99 -10.08 -7.97
CA VAL A 46 1.71 -8.95 -8.58
C VAL A 46 1.63 -9.00 -10.11
N LYS A 47 1.80 -10.16 -10.74
CA LYS A 47 1.64 -10.32 -12.20
C LYS A 47 0.22 -9.99 -12.65
N GLN A 48 -0.78 -10.47 -11.91
CA GLN A 48 -2.19 -10.16 -12.19
C GLN A 48 -2.46 -8.66 -12.09
N ALA A 49 -1.91 -7.97 -11.09
CA ALA A 49 -2.04 -6.53 -10.95
C ALA A 49 -1.40 -5.75 -12.11
N ILE A 50 -0.24 -6.21 -12.62
CA ILE A 50 0.40 -5.62 -13.82
C ILE A 50 -0.54 -5.77 -15.02
N ALA A 51 -1.01 -6.99 -15.30
CA ALA A 51 -1.87 -7.26 -16.46
C ALA A 51 -3.21 -6.48 -16.39
N ALA A 52 -3.82 -6.41 -15.20
CA ALA A 52 -5.04 -5.64 -14.98
C ALA A 52 -4.82 -4.13 -15.19
N SER A 53 -3.70 -3.59 -14.69
CA SER A 53 -3.34 -2.18 -14.91
C SER A 53 -3.08 -1.88 -16.39
N GLU A 54 -2.39 -2.78 -17.09
CA GLU A 54 -2.10 -2.63 -18.53
C GLU A 54 -3.38 -2.67 -19.38
N LYS A 55 -4.35 -3.52 -19.03
CA LYS A 55 -5.67 -3.51 -19.67
C LYS A 55 -6.38 -2.16 -19.50
N ILE A 56 -6.31 -1.56 -18.31
CA ILE A 56 -6.89 -0.23 -18.05
C ILE A 56 -6.17 0.83 -18.88
N LEU A 57 -4.84 0.81 -18.92
CA LEU A 57 -4.03 1.78 -19.66
C LEU A 57 -4.20 1.65 -21.17
N ALA A 58 -4.46 0.44 -21.69
CA ALA A 58 -4.79 0.25 -23.11
C ALA A 58 -6.10 0.97 -23.48
N ALA A 59 -7.10 0.97 -22.59
CA ALA A 59 -8.35 1.68 -22.80
C ALA A 59 -8.26 3.18 -22.45
N ARG A 60 -7.43 3.54 -21.47
CA ARG A 60 -7.26 4.90 -20.93
C ARG A 60 -5.78 5.19 -20.64
N PRO A 61 -5.00 5.59 -21.66
CA PRO A 61 -3.54 5.77 -21.51
C PRO A 61 -3.11 6.80 -20.47
N GLY A 62 -3.98 7.75 -20.14
CA GLY A 62 -3.74 8.78 -19.11
C GLY A 62 -4.26 8.42 -17.70
N ASP A 63 -4.71 7.19 -17.47
CA ASP A 63 -5.25 6.79 -16.16
C ASP A 63 -4.15 6.77 -15.10
N ARG A 64 -4.20 7.76 -14.18
CA ARG A 64 -3.23 7.95 -13.11
C ARG A 64 -3.21 6.77 -12.15
N GLU A 65 -4.38 6.22 -11.79
CA GLU A 65 -4.46 5.14 -10.82
C GLU A 65 -3.84 3.87 -11.38
N ALA A 66 -4.18 3.50 -12.62
CA ALA A 66 -3.57 2.35 -13.28
C ALA A 66 -2.06 2.54 -13.49
N THR A 67 -1.61 3.77 -13.78
CA THR A 67 -0.17 4.08 -13.86
C THR A 67 0.52 3.87 -12.52
N LEU A 68 -0.05 4.36 -11.42
CA LEU A 68 0.49 4.15 -10.08
C LEU A 68 0.53 2.67 -9.72
N GLN A 69 -0.60 1.96 -9.83
CA GLN A 69 -0.67 0.55 -9.43
C GLN A 69 0.26 -0.32 -10.27
N ARG A 70 0.40 -0.06 -11.58
CA ARG A 70 1.39 -0.74 -12.42
C ARG A 70 2.81 -0.51 -11.91
N ALA A 71 3.16 0.72 -11.57
CA ALA A 71 4.50 1.04 -11.05
C ALA A 71 4.78 0.40 -9.69
N ILE A 72 3.80 0.38 -8.78
CA ILE A 72 3.88 -0.35 -7.51
C ILE A 72 4.10 -1.85 -7.78
N ALA A 73 3.32 -2.44 -8.68
CA ALA A 73 3.44 -3.84 -9.02
C ALA A 73 4.81 -4.19 -9.63
N ILE A 74 5.35 -3.34 -10.51
CA ILE A 74 6.71 -3.50 -11.04
C ILE A 74 7.75 -3.40 -9.92
N GLY A 75 7.64 -2.42 -9.02
CA GLY A 75 8.54 -2.29 -7.87
C GLY A 75 8.48 -3.52 -6.94
N TYR A 76 7.28 -4.04 -6.68
CA TYR A 76 7.06 -5.26 -5.90
C TYR A 76 7.63 -6.50 -6.58
N ARG A 77 7.45 -6.64 -7.90
CA ARG A 77 8.10 -7.69 -8.69
C ARG A 77 9.61 -7.59 -8.53
N GLY A 78 10.16 -6.38 -8.66
CA GLY A 78 11.58 -6.09 -8.48
C GLY A 78 12.10 -6.52 -7.11
N LYS A 79 11.40 -6.17 -6.04
CA LYS A 79 11.75 -6.60 -4.67
C LYS A 79 11.73 -8.13 -4.53
N LEU A 80 10.66 -8.78 -4.99
CA LEU A 80 10.50 -10.23 -4.85
C LEU A 80 11.50 -11.00 -5.73
N THR A 81 11.90 -10.49 -6.90
CA THR A 81 12.84 -11.17 -7.81
C THR A 81 14.28 -10.66 -7.72
N ARG A 82 14.56 -9.67 -6.86
CA ARG A 82 15.84 -8.95 -6.78
C ARG A 82 16.24 -8.26 -8.10
N SER A 83 15.26 -7.84 -8.90
CA SER A 83 15.47 -7.12 -10.16
C SER A 83 15.70 -5.63 -9.92
N ARG A 84 16.96 -5.19 -10.03
CA ARG A 84 17.33 -3.77 -9.88
C ARG A 84 16.71 -2.87 -10.96
N SER A 85 16.52 -3.38 -12.18
CA SER A 85 15.91 -2.62 -13.27
C SER A 85 14.44 -2.32 -12.96
N ASP A 86 13.68 -3.31 -12.48
CA ASP A 86 12.28 -3.12 -12.07
C ASP A 86 12.17 -2.13 -10.91
N VAL A 87 13.03 -2.27 -9.90
CA VAL A 87 13.05 -1.35 -8.76
C VAL A 87 13.32 0.08 -9.22
N ARG A 88 14.33 0.33 -10.07
CA ARG A 88 14.60 1.68 -10.59
C ARG A 88 13.48 2.20 -11.48
N ALA A 89 12.96 1.38 -12.39
CA ALA A 89 11.87 1.78 -13.28
C ALA A 89 10.61 2.22 -12.52
N SER A 90 10.32 1.59 -11.36
CA SER A 90 9.20 2.02 -10.51
C SER A 90 9.40 3.42 -9.93
N LEU A 91 10.61 3.77 -9.47
CA LEU A 91 10.91 5.09 -8.93
C LEU A 91 10.74 6.19 -9.99
N ASP A 92 11.23 5.95 -11.20
CA ASP A 92 11.12 6.93 -12.30
C ASP A 92 9.65 7.29 -12.56
N VAL A 93 8.75 6.30 -12.49
CA VAL A 93 7.30 6.55 -12.63
C VAL A 93 6.74 7.30 -11.43
N PHE A 94 7.12 6.93 -10.20
CA PHE A 94 6.65 7.63 -8.99
C PHE A 94 7.07 9.10 -9.01
N GLN A 95 8.31 9.40 -9.41
CA GLN A 95 8.81 10.76 -9.53
C GLN A 95 8.06 11.55 -10.61
N LYS A 96 7.75 10.93 -11.75
CA LYS A 96 6.92 11.57 -12.79
C LYS A 96 5.50 11.88 -12.30
N LEU A 97 4.88 10.97 -11.56
CA LEU A 97 3.56 11.20 -10.96
C LEU A 97 3.61 12.35 -9.93
N ALA A 98 4.62 12.35 -9.06
CA ALA A 98 4.82 13.42 -8.07
C ALA A 98 5.13 14.78 -8.73
N ALA A 99 5.85 14.80 -9.86
CA ALA A 99 6.11 16.02 -10.61
C ALA A 99 4.85 16.55 -11.30
N ALA A 100 4.02 15.66 -11.87
CA ALA A 100 2.75 16.03 -12.49
C ALA A 100 1.71 16.54 -11.48
N ASN A 101 1.71 15.98 -10.27
CA ASN A 101 0.88 16.45 -9.16
C ASN A 101 1.66 16.48 -7.83
N PRO A 102 2.31 17.62 -7.49
CA PRO A 102 3.08 17.75 -6.25
C PRO A 102 2.27 17.68 -4.94
N ARG A 103 0.93 17.64 -5.04
CA ARG A 103 -0.01 17.50 -3.93
C ARG A 103 -0.61 16.09 -3.84
N ASP A 104 -0.10 15.14 -4.62
CA ASP A 104 -0.53 13.74 -4.57
C ASP A 104 0.11 13.01 -3.37
N PRO A 105 -0.65 12.69 -2.29
CA PRO A 105 -0.10 12.04 -1.11
C PRO A 105 0.37 10.60 -1.38
N GLU A 106 -0.26 9.88 -2.31
CA GLU A 106 0.13 8.50 -2.61
C GLU A 106 1.45 8.45 -3.39
N ALA A 107 1.66 9.38 -4.33
CA ALA A 107 2.93 9.48 -5.05
C ALA A 107 4.09 9.75 -4.09
N GLN A 108 3.88 10.62 -3.10
CA GLN A 108 4.86 10.87 -2.03
C GLN A 108 5.09 9.62 -1.16
N MET A 109 4.03 8.90 -0.82
CA MET A 109 4.13 7.69 0.01
C MET A 109 4.94 6.58 -0.70
N VAL A 110 4.73 6.35 -1.98
CA VAL A 110 5.49 5.32 -2.71
C VAL A 110 6.96 5.71 -2.92
N ILE A 111 7.27 7.01 -3.08
CA ILE A 111 8.65 7.51 -3.09
C ILE A 111 9.31 7.26 -1.73
N ALA A 112 8.61 7.56 -0.63
CA ALA A 112 9.09 7.29 0.72
C ALA A 112 9.37 5.80 0.93
N GLY A 113 8.40 4.95 0.60
CA GLY A 113 8.54 3.50 0.70
C GLY A 113 9.68 2.94 -0.16
N TRP A 114 9.92 3.51 -1.34
CA TRP A 114 11.03 3.11 -2.21
C TRP A 114 12.39 3.42 -1.57
N HIS A 115 12.59 4.65 -1.09
CA HIS A 115 13.86 5.07 -0.49
C HIS A 115 14.14 4.32 0.82
N LEU A 116 13.18 4.30 1.74
CA LEU A 116 13.34 3.67 3.05
C LEU A 116 13.38 2.14 2.95
N GLY A 117 12.64 1.55 2.01
CA GLY A 117 12.71 0.11 1.73
C GLY A 117 14.06 -0.32 1.17
N ALA A 118 14.62 0.44 0.23
CA ALA A 118 15.94 0.14 -0.33
C ALA A 118 17.06 0.24 0.72
N VAL A 119 16.97 1.24 1.63
CA VAL A 119 17.94 1.39 2.74
C VAL A 119 17.82 0.26 3.75
N ASP A 120 16.60 -0.14 4.10
CA ASP A 120 16.33 -1.26 5.02
C ASP A 120 16.89 -2.59 4.49
N GLU A 121 16.73 -2.85 3.18
CA GLU A 121 17.14 -4.12 2.56
C GLU A 121 18.64 -4.20 2.25
N LEU A 122 19.25 -3.10 1.77
CA LEU A 122 20.65 -3.10 1.31
C LEU A 122 21.62 -2.43 2.28
N GLY A 123 21.12 -1.72 3.29
CA GLY A 123 21.91 -0.80 4.11
C GLY A 123 22.22 0.51 3.38
N GLY A 124 22.49 1.56 4.16
CA GLY A 124 22.62 2.93 3.63
C GLY A 124 23.70 3.15 2.57
N PHE A 125 24.84 2.46 2.68
CA PHE A 125 25.94 2.59 1.70
C PHE A 125 25.58 1.95 0.36
N LEU A 126 25.17 0.67 0.35
CA LEU A 126 24.83 -0.05 -0.89
C LEU A 126 23.53 0.48 -1.51
N ALA A 127 22.53 0.86 -0.72
CA ALA A 127 21.29 1.44 -1.24
C ALA A 127 21.59 2.75 -2.01
N ARG A 128 22.50 3.58 -1.49
CA ARG A 128 22.93 4.82 -2.14
C ARG A 128 23.75 4.57 -3.40
N THR A 129 24.75 3.69 -3.35
CA THR A 129 25.66 3.48 -4.49
C THR A 129 25.01 2.64 -5.60
N ALA A 130 24.23 1.62 -5.24
CA ALA A 130 23.58 0.76 -6.22
C ALA A 130 22.29 1.37 -6.75
N LEU A 131 21.44 1.97 -5.91
CA LEU A 131 20.11 2.40 -6.33
C LEU A 131 19.93 3.93 -6.30
N GLY A 132 20.80 4.69 -5.64
CA GLY A 132 20.61 6.12 -5.43
C GLY A 132 19.67 6.45 -4.27
N ALA A 133 19.35 5.47 -3.41
CA ALA A 133 18.42 5.67 -2.31
C ALA A 133 19.03 6.53 -1.19
N ARG A 134 18.19 7.37 -0.56
CA ARG A 134 18.58 8.29 0.51
C ARG A 134 17.50 8.31 1.60
N VAL A 135 17.91 8.12 2.86
CA VAL A 135 17.00 8.18 4.03
C VAL A 135 16.29 9.53 4.08
N SER A 136 17.03 10.63 3.96
CA SER A 136 16.46 11.99 4.00
C SER A 136 15.43 12.27 2.91
N ALA A 137 15.62 11.72 1.70
CA ALA A 137 14.62 11.83 0.63
C ALA A 137 13.36 11.02 0.98
N GLY A 138 13.54 9.84 1.57
CA GLY A 138 12.46 9.01 2.06
C GLY A 138 11.63 9.69 3.16
N GLU A 139 12.29 10.25 4.18
CA GLU A 139 11.65 10.94 5.31
C GLU A 139 10.93 12.23 4.88
N ALA A 140 11.53 13.00 3.96
CA ALA A 140 10.89 14.19 3.41
C ALA A 140 9.61 13.84 2.63
N ALA A 141 9.67 12.80 1.78
CA ALA A 141 8.50 12.31 1.06
C ALA A 141 7.45 11.74 2.02
N LEU A 142 7.86 11.06 3.09
CA LEU A 142 6.96 10.48 4.09
C LEU A 142 6.19 11.56 4.83
N THR A 143 6.89 12.58 5.33
CA THR A 143 6.30 13.75 5.99
C THR A 143 5.31 14.46 5.07
N ARG A 144 5.66 14.60 3.78
CA ARG A 144 4.78 15.21 2.78
C ARG A 144 3.54 14.35 2.50
N ALA A 145 3.68 13.03 2.44
CA ALA A 145 2.56 12.11 2.26
C ALA A 145 1.55 12.20 3.42
N VAL A 146 2.03 12.24 4.66
CA VAL A 146 1.16 12.42 5.84
C VAL A 146 0.46 13.78 5.79
N THR A 147 1.22 14.85 5.54
CA THR A 147 0.66 16.22 5.48
C THR A 147 -0.42 16.39 4.40
N LEU A 148 -0.22 15.78 3.23
CA LEU A 148 -1.16 15.84 2.11
C LEU A 148 -2.31 14.83 2.23
N GLY A 149 -2.14 13.78 3.04
CA GLY A 149 -3.05 12.65 3.16
C GLY A 149 -4.38 12.96 3.85
N GLY A 150 -4.49 14.14 4.47
CA GLY A 150 -5.65 14.55 5.27
C GLY A 150 -5.87 13.60 6.45
N ASP A 151 -7.12 13.37 6.81
CA ASP A 151 -7.49 12.55 7.97
C ASP A 151 -7.51 11.03 7.68
N ARG A 152 -6.92 10.57 6.56
CA ARG A 152 -6.91 9.14 6.21
C ARG A 152 -5.87 8.39 7.03
N ALA A 153 -6.27 7.30 7.68
CA ALA A 153 -5.39 6.50 8.53
C ALA A 153 -4.21 5.84 7.78
N PHE A 154 -4.32 5.66 6.45
CA PHE A 154 -3.26 5.02 5.66
C PHE A 154 -1.90 5.71 5.77
N TYR A 155 -1.85 7.02 5.57
CA TYR A 155 -0.58 7.74 5.45
C TYR A 155 0.20 7.79 6.78
N PRO A 156 -0.37 8.30 7.89
CA PRO A 156 0.31 8.28 9.18
C PRO A 156 0.56 6.84 9.66
N GLY A 157 -0.33 5.88 9.35
CA GLY A 157 -0.16 4.49 9.76
C GLY A 157 1.06 3.84 9.13
N LEU A 158 1.20 3.94 7.80
CA LEU A 158 2.38 3.42 7.12
C LEU A 158 3.65 4.21 7.49
N ALA A 159 3.53 5.53 7.71
CA ALA A 159 4.65 6.35 8.15
C ALA A 159 5.21 5.94 9.51
N ALA A 160 4.34 5.66 10.49
CA ALA A 160 4.76 5.16 11.79
C ALA A 160 5.56 3.85 11.68
N LEU A 161 5.09 2.92 10.84
CA LEU A 161 5.76 1.63 10.64
C LEU A 161 7.12 1.78 9.95
N LEU A 162 7.22 2.61 8.91
CA LEU A 162 8.47 2.86 8.19
C LEU A 162 9.49 3.58 9.09
N GLN A 163 9.03 4.57 9.88
CA GLN A 163 9.89 5.34 10.78
C GLN A 163 10.53 4.45 11.83
N ILE A 164 9.72 3.73 12.61
CA ILE A 164 10.23 2.94 13.72
C ILE A 164 11.06 1.73 13.26
N ARG A 165 10.79 1.24 12.04
CA ARG A 165 11.61 0.18 11.44
C ARG A 165 13.01 0.70 11.07
N ASN A 166 13.07 1.90 10.49
CA ASN A 166 14.33 2.53 10.05
C ASN A 166 15.16 3.04 11.24
N ASP A 167 14.51 3.69 12.20
CA ASP A 167 15.15 4.17 13.43
C ASP A 167 14.31 3.77 14.66
N PRO A 168 14.66 2.65 15.33
CA PRO A 168 14.00 2.24 16.57
C PRO A 168 14.18 3.23 17.75
N GLY A 169 15.06 4.22 17.62
CA GLY A 169 15.25 5.29 18.61
C GLY A 169 14.25 6.44 18.46
N ASP A 170 13.71 6.68 17.26
CA ASP A 170 12.74 7.75 17.00
C ASP A 170 11.30 7.35 17.35
N ILE A 171 11.11 7.05 18.63
CA ILE A 171 9.82 6.64 19.19
C ILE A 171 8.83 7.79 19.14
N THR A 172 9.28 9.03 19.38
CA THR A 172 8.42 10.20 19.46
C THR A 172 7.67 10.44 18.15
N GLN A 173 8.38 10.46 17.02
CA GLN A 173 7.76 10.70 15.73
C GLN A 173 6.89 9.51 15.29
N ALA A 174 7.38 8.28 15.48
CA ALA A 174 6.61 7.08 15.15
C ALA A 174 5.32 6.99 15.97
N ARG A 175 5.38 7.31 17.28
CA ARG A 175 4.20 7.35 18.16
C ARG A 175 3.19 8.39 17.69
N ARG A 176 3.63 9.61 17.38
CA ARG A 176 2.75 10.67 16.90
C ARG A 176 1.94 10.21 15.69
N TRP A 177 2.61 9.67 14.67
CA TRP A 177 1.93 9.16 13.49
C TRP A 177 1.05 7.94 13.78
N ALA A 178 1.46 7.04 14.68
CA ALA A 178 0.63 5.91 15.05
C ALA A 178 -0.66 6.34 15.78
N GLU A 179 -0.60 7.38 16.62
CA GLU A 179 -1.77 7.96 17.29
C GLU A 179 -2.69 8.67 16.29
N GLU A 180 -2.13 9.42 15.35
CA GLU A 180 -2.87 10.04 14.23
C GLU A 180 -3.60 8.98 13.38
N ALA A 181 -2.93 7.89 13.02
CA ALA A 181 -3.53 6.79 12.28
C ALA A 181 -4.64 6.05 13.06
N ALA A 182 -4.48 5.92 14.38
CA ALA A 182 -5.50 5.34 15.24
C ALA A 182 -6.76 6.23 15.32
N GLY A 183 -6.59 7.55 15.24
CA GLY A 183 -7.68 8.52 15.17
C GLY A 183 -8.33 8.63 13.78
N GLY A 184 -7.55 8.47 12.72
CA GLY A 184 -7.97 8.77 11.35
C GLY A 184 -9.07 7.90 10.76
N GLN A 185 -9.61 8.36 9.63
CA GLN A 185 -10.65 7.73 8.82
C GLN A 185 -10.15 6.46 8.11
N ALA A 186 -11.03 5.46 8.08
CA ALA A 186 -10.79 4.18 7.43
C ALA A 186 -11.69 4.01 6.19
N THR A 187 -11.56 4.93 5.22
CA THR A 187 -12.44 5.01 4.04
C THR A 187 -12.24 3.86 3.05
N THR A 188 -11.03 3.30 2.99
CA THR A 188 -10.69 2.15 2.15
C THR A 188 -10.24 0.95 2.98
N PRO A 189 -10.26 -0.28 2.42
CA PRO A 189 -9.72 -1.45 3.09
C PRO A 189 -8.24 -1.29 3.51
N LEU A 190 -7.47 -0.54 2.73
CA LEU A 190 -6.07 -0.25 3.02
C LEU A 190 -5.90 0.73 4.19
N ASP A 191 -6.80 1.72 4.34
CA ASP A 191 -6.83 2.58 5.52
C ASP A 191 -7.14 1.77 6.79
N ALA A 192 -8.16 0.90 6.72
CA ALA A 192 -8.53 0.03 7.84
C ALA A 192 -7.38 -0.90 8.24
N LEU A 193 -6.63 -1.40 7.27
CA LEU A 193 -5.43 -2.19 7.51
C LEU A 193 -4.36 -1.39 8.25
N MET A 194 -4.02 -0.20 7.76
CA MET A 194 -2.98 0.63 8.40
C MET A 194 -3.38 1.14 9.77
N LYS A 195 -4.67 1.47 9.98
CA LYS A 195 -5.22 1.81 11.30
C LYS A 195 -5.00 0.68 12.31
N ARG A 196 -5.30 -0.57 11.94
CA ARG A 196 -5.05 -1.74 12.79
C ARG A 196 -3.56 -1.98 13.04
N ALA A 197 -2.72 -1.78 12.03
CA ALA A 197 -1.28 -1.92 12.17
C ALA A 197 -0.70 -0.88 13.14
N ALA A 198 -1.13 0.38 13.04
CA ALA A 198 -0.77 1.45 13.97
C ALA A 198 -1.20 1.11 15.42
N LEU A 199 -2.45 0.67 15.60
CA LEU A 199 -2.95 0.21 16.91
C LEU A 199 -2.14 -0.96 17.49
N THR A 200 -1.56 -1.80 16.63
CA THR A 200 -0.72 -2.94 17.06
C THR A 200 0.63 -2.49 17.60
N VAL A 201 1.26 -1.46 17.01
CA VAL A 201 2.59 -0.97 17.45
C VAL A 201 2.51 0.04 18.60
N LEU A 202 1.37 0.71 18.77
CA LEU A 202 1.15 1.77 19.76
C LEU A 202 1.50 1.38 21.21
N PRO A 203 1.15 0.19 21.72
CA PRO A 203 1.51 -0.20 23.09
C PRO A 203 3.02 -0.16 23.34
N SER A 204 3.82 -0.72 22.43
CA SER A 204 5.28 -0.71 22.52
C SER A 204 5.86 0.70 22.42
N LEU A 205 5.31 1.54 21.53
CA LEU A 205 5.72 2.94 21.40
C LEU A 205 5.41 3.74 22.68
N ARG A 206 4.24 3.53 23.29
CA ARG A 206 3.85 4.19 24.56
C ARG A 206 4.70 3.73 25.75
N ALA A 207 5.19 2.50 25.72
CA ALA A 207 6.11 1.96 26.71
C ALA A 207 7.58 2.34 26.46
N ASN A 208 7.87 3.25 25.52
CA ASN A 208 9.22 3.61 25.07
C ASN A 208 10.06 2.40 24.62
N ASN A 209 9.41 1.33 24.15
CA ASN A 209 10.07 0.13 23.65
C ASN A 209 10.10 0.16 22.11
N GLY A 210 10.96 1.02 21.57
CA GLY A 210 11.13 1.18 20.12
C GLY A 210 11.61 -0.07 19.41
N LYS A 211 12.43 -0.92 20.07
CA LYS A 211 12.86 -2.21 19.51
C LYS A 211 11.70 -3.17 19.29
N ALA A 212 10.83 -3.35 20.29
CA ALA A 212 9.64 -4.19 20.15
C ALA A 212 8.66 -3.61 19.12
N ALA A 213 8.51 -2.28 19.07
CA ALA A 213 7.70 -1.62 18.05
C ALA A 213 8.26 -1.87 16.63
N ALA A 214 9.58 -1.79 16.45
CA ALA A 214 10.25 -2.07 15.17
C ALA A 214 10.05 -3.53 14.73
N GLU A 215 10.15 -4.50 15.65
CA GLU A 215 9.90 -5.91 15.36
C GLU A 215 8.48 -6.19 14.88
N LEU A 216 7.48 -5.56 15.52
CA LEU A 216 6.10 -5.61 15.05
C LEU A 216 5.97 -4.94 13.68
N ALA A 217 6.57 -3.75 13.49
CA ALA A 217 6.50 -3.02 12.24
C ALA A 217 7.07 -3.81 11.05
N ARG A 218 8.17 -4.56 11.24
CA ARG A 218 8.74 -5.44 10.20
C ARG A 218 7.72 -6.44 9.64
N LYS A 219 6.80 -6.92 10.46
CA LYS A 219 5.74 -7.88 10.05
C LYS A 219 4.52 -7.22 9.42
N LEU A 220 4.35 -5.91 9.61
CA LEU A 220 3.16 -5.15 9.24
C LEU A 220 3.34 -4.33 7.95
N VAL A 221 4.57 -4.16 7.48
CA VAL A 221 4.90 -3.51 6.20
C VAL A 221 4.72 -4.45 5.00
N PRO A 222 4.70 -3.94 3.75
CA PRO A 222 4.64 -4.77 2.55
C PRO A 222 5.69 -5.89 2.53
N PHE A 223 5.19 -7.12 2.37
CA PHE A 223 5.90 -8.40 2.36
C PHE A 223 6.54 -8.81 3.68
N GLY A 224 6.24 -8.13 4.79
CA GLY A 224 6.75 -8.46 6.12
C GLY A 224 6.35 -9.83 6.67
N LYS A 225 5.37 -10.50 6.04
CA LYS A 225 4.90 -11.84 6.39
C LYS A 225 5.52 -12.95 5.56
N ILE A 226 6.27 -12.62 4.51
CA ILE A 226 6.98 -13.61 3.71
C ILE A 226 8.26 -13.95 4.47
N ALA A 227 8.43 -15.22 4.84
CA ALA A 227 9.69 -15.70 5.38
C ALA A 227 10.76 -15.70 4.28
N ASP A 228 11.98 -15.33 4.65
CA ASP A 228 13.17 -15.44 3.79
C ASP A 228 13.53 -16.89 3.46
#